data_AF-A0A226BYZ3-F1
#
_entry.id   AF-A0A226BYZ3-F1
#
_cell.length_a   1.000
_cell.length_b   1.000
_cell.length_c   1.000
_cell.angle_alpha   90.00
_cell.angle_beta   90.00
_cell.angle_gamma   90.00
#
_symmetry.space_group_name_H-M   'P 1'
#
loop_
_entity.id
_entity.type
_entity.pdbx_description
1 polymer ?
#
loop_
_entity_poly.entity_id
_entity_poly.type
_entity_poly.pdbx_seq_one_letter_code
_entity_poly.pdbx_strand_id
1 'polypeptide(L)'
;MTHDISVTELIPYYPDELIGKEEYFMVQIKSFIEKVKQEREDLKDYRLKDVGFKPHDDGLLVKLYFKKDSDNDSNTNKIINFFDIRK
;
A
#
# COMPACT_ATOMS: atom_id res chain seq x y z
N MET A 1 -22.72 -6.71 3.85
CA MET A 1 -21.75 -7.09 2.81
C MET A 1 -20.59 -6.14 2.96
N THR A 2 -19.41 -6.63 3.33
CA THR A 2 -18.19 -5.81 3.46
C THR A 2 -17.78 -5.35 2.07
N HIS A 3 -17.96 -4.07 1.77
CA HIS A 3 -17.51 -3.45 0.53
C HIS A 3 -16.01 -3.16 0.64
N ASP A 4 -15.21 -4.22 0.79
CA ASP A 4 -13.76 -4.12 0.87
C ASP A 4 -13.18 -4.54 -0.49
N ILE A 5 -12.40 -3.65 -1.10
CA ILE A 5 -11.70 -3.91 -2.36
C ILE A 5 -10.21 -4.10 -2.04
N SER A 6 -9.55 -5.04 -2.70
CA SER A 6 -8.10 -5.16 -2.59
C SER A 6 -7.43 -5.29 -3.95
N VAL A 7 -6.24 -4.68 -4.08
CA VAL A 7 -5.42 -4.72 -5.29
C VAL A 7 -4.02 -5.15 -4.92
N THR A 8 -3.42 -6.07 -5.67
CA THR A 8 -2.09 -6.61 -5.40
C THR A 8 -1.15 -6.37 -6.58
N GLU A 9 0.07 -5.94 -6.30
CA GLU A 9 1.14 -5.81 -7.30
C GLU A 9 2.46 -6.37 -6.74
N LEU A 10 3.30 -6.95 -7.61
CA LEU A 10 4.64 -7.42 -7.26
C LEU A 10 5.64 -6.30 -7.54
N ILE A 11 6.34 -5.84 -6.51
CA ILE A 11 7.43 -4.88 -6.63
C ILE A 11 8.75 -5.66 -6.66
N PRO A 12 9.47 -5.70 -7.79
CA PRO A 12 10.66 -6.53 -7.92
C PRO A 12 11.84 -5.98 -7.11
N TYR A 13 12.77 -6.84 -6.67
CA TYR A 13 14.01 -6.43 -6.01
C TYR A 13 15.04 -5.89 -7.02
N TYR A 14 14.76 -4.78 -7.72
CA TYR A 14 15.80 -4.10 -8.53
C TYR A 14 16.31 -2.89 -7.73
N PRO A 15 17.42 -3.02 -7.01
CA PRO A 15 18.70 -2.77 -7.69
C PRO A 15 19.85 -3.71 -7.27
N ASP A 16 20.87 -3.78 -8.13
CA ASP A 16 22.15 -4.48 -7.95
C ASP A 16 22.96 -4.00 -6.71
N GLU A 17 22.50 -2.96 -6.01
CA GLU A 17 23.13 -2.41 -4.82
C GLU A 17 22.19 -2.52 -3.61
N LEU A 18 22.61 -3.31 -2.62
CA LEU A 18 21.88 -3.59 -1.37
C LEU A 18 21.63 -2.35 -0.48
N ILE A 19 22.18 -1.18 -0.85
CA ILE A 19 22.11 0.06 -0.09
C ILE A 19 20.95 0.91 -0.64
N GLY A 20 19.92 1.19 0.19
CA GLY A 20 18.78 2.04 -0.19
C GLY A 20 17.46 1.32 -0.55
N LYS A 21 17.35 0.01 -0.30
CA LYS A 21 16.14 -0.79 -0.58
C LYS A 21 14.85 -0.21 0.00
N GLU A 22 14.91 0.34 1.22
CA GLU A 22 13.73 0.93 1.87
C GLU A 22 13.17 2.10 1.06
N GLU A 23 14.02 3.00 0.57
CA GLU A 23 13.61 4.14 -0.24
C GLU A 23 13.04 3.68 -1.60
N TYR A 24 13.69 2.70 -2.23
CA TYR A 24 13.17 2.08 -3.45
C TYR A 24 11.76 1.53 -3.25
N PHE A 25 11.54 0.68 -2.24
CA PHE A 25 10.22 0.13 -1.96
C PHE A 25 9.21 1.22 -1.66
N MET A 26 9.56 2.24 -0.87
CA MET A 26 8.66 3.34 -0.57
C MET A 26 8.25 4.13 -1.81
N VAL A 27 9.17 4.35 -2.75
CA VAL A 27 8.87 5.00 -4.04
C VAL A 27 7.93 4.11 -4.86
N GLN A 28 8.23 2.82 -5.00
CA GLN A 28 7.41 1.89 -5.78
C GLN A 28 6.01 1.71 -5.19
N ILE A 29 5.89 1.61 -3.86
CA ILE A 29 4.59 1.51 -3.17
C ILE A 29 3.76 2.79 -3.39
N LYS A 30 4.38 3.98 -3.30
CA LYS A 30 3.69 5.25 -3.60
C LYS A 30 3.22 5.31 -5.04
N SER A 31 4.08 4.94 -5.99
CA SER A 31 3.72 4.86 -7.41
C SER A 31 2.57 3.88 -7.65
N PHE A 32 2.57 2.73 -6.98
CA PHE A 32 1.49 1.75 -7.06
C PHE A 32 0.16 2.31 -6.52
N ILE A 33 0.18 2.98 -5.36
CA ILE A 33 -1.01 3.62 -4.78
C ILE A 33 -1.59 4.68 -5.74
N GLU A 34 -0.74 5.55 -6.28
CA GLU A 34 -1.20 6.61 -7.19
C GLU A 34 -1.71 6.04 -8.52
N LYS A 35 -1.04 5.03 -9.08
CA LYS A 35 -1.52 4.29 -10.25
C LYS A 35 -2.91 3.70 -10.02
N VAL A 36 -3.11 3.03 -8.89
CA VAL A 36 -4.41 2.43 -8.54
C VAL A 36 -5.48 3.52 -8.42
N LYS A 37 -5.20 4.65 -7.78
CA LYS A 37 -6.16 5.77 -7.68
C LYS A 37 -6.52 6.39 -9.04
N GLN A 38 -5.57 6.44 -9.98
CA GLN A 38 -5.78 7.01 -11.31
C GLN A 38 -6.54 6.06 -12.23
N GLU A 39 -6.21 4.77 -12.21
CA GLU A 39 -6.79 3.77 -13.13
C GLU A 39 -8.15 3.22 -12.66
N ARG A 40 -8.43 3.26 -11.35
CA ARG A 40 -9.63 2.66 -10.75
C ARG A 40 -10.66 3.72 -10.36
N GLU A 41 -11.49 4.13 -11.31
CA GLU A 41 -12.58 5.08 -11.05
C GLU A 41 -13.59 4.58 -10.02
N ASP A 42 -13.72 3.26 -9.86
CA ASP A 42 -14.58 2.61 -8.87
C ASP A 42 -14.09 2.82 -7.42
N LEU A 43 -12.84 3.27 -7.24
CA LEU A 43 -12.27 3.60 -5.94
C LEU A 43 -12.47 5.08 -5.52
N LYS A 44 -13.18 5.90 -6.31
CA LYS A 44 -13.43 7.33 -5.97
C LYS A 44 -14.05 7.53 -4.58
N ASP A 45 -14.92 6.60 -4.16
CA ASP A 45 -15.58 6.62 -2.84
C ASP A 45 -14.91 5.70 -1.82
N TYR A 46 -13.66 5.28 -2.07
CA TYR A 46 -12.93 4.35 -1.20
C TYR A 46 -11.66 5.00 -0.66
N ARG A 47 -11.35 4.72 0.61
CA ARG A 47 -10.08 5.09 1.22
C ARG A 47 -9.17 3.89 1.37
N LEU A 48 -7.88 4.13 1.18
CA LEU A 48 -6.85 3.16 1.53
C LEU A 48 -6.87 2.95 3.05
N LYS A 49 -7.25 1.75 3.47
CA LYS A 49 -7.37 1.33 4.87
C LYS A 49 -6.05 0.72 5.38
N ASP A 50 -5.43 -0.12 4.56
CA ASP A 50 -4.25 -0.88 4.97
C ASP A 50 -3.38 -1.27 3.77
N VAL A 51 -2.12 -1.60 4.04
CA VAL A 51 -1.15 -2.10 3.07
C VAL A 51 -0.48 -3.35 3.63
N GLY A 52 -0.73 -4.49 2.98
CA GLY A 52 -0.10 -5.76 3.30
C GLY A 52 1.17 -5.99 2.49
N PHE A 53 2.18 -6.56 3.14
CA PHE A 53 3.46 -6.91 2.53
C PHE A 53 3.70 -8.41 2.68
N LYS A 54 4.10 -9.07 1.59
CA LYS A 54 4.52 -10.46 1.61
C LYS A 54 5.80 -10.63 0.79
N PRO A 55 6.90 -11.10 1.40
CA PRO A 55 8.10 -11.46 0.64
C PRO A 55 7.77 -12.48 -0.44
N HIS A 56 8.38 -12.32 -1.61
CA HIS A 56 8.31 -13.22 -2.76
C HIS A 56 9.72 -13.43 -3.29
N ASP A 57 9.97 -14.57 -3.95
CA ASP A 57 11.33 -14.92 -4.40
C ASP A 57 11.94 -13.86 -5.33
N ASP A 58 11.08 -13.20 -6.12
CA ASP A 58 11.47 -12.15 -7.09
C ASP A 58 11.24 -10.71 -6.60
N GLY A 59 10.71 -10.50 -5.38
CA GLY A 59 10.26 -9.17 -4.96
C GLY A 59 9.47 -9.10 -3.66
N LEU A 60 8.73 -8.02 -3.53
CA LEU A 60 7.76 -7.79 -2.46
C LEU A 60 6.36 -7.73 -3.06
N LEU A 61 5.50 -8.68 -2.69
CA LEU A 61 4.07 -8.57 -2.99
C LEU A 61 3.45 -7.53 -2.08
N VAL A 62 2.86 -6.50 -2.68
CA VAL A 62 2.18 -5.42 -1.98
C VAL A 62 0.70 -5.50 -2.28
N LYS A 63 -0.12 -5.55 -1.23
CA LYS A 63 -1.57 -5.62 -1.32
C LYS A 63 -2.20 -4.41 -0.65
N LEU A 64 -2.87 -3.58 -1.42
CA LEU A 64 -3.63 -2.42 -0.94
C LEU A 64 -5.04 -2.84 -0.59
N TYR A 65 -5.52 -2.44 0.58
CA TYR A 65 -6.88 -2.69 1.04
C TYR A 65 -7.65 -1.39 1.12
N PHE A 66 -8.80 -1.34 0.44
CA PHE A 66 -9.66 -0.18 0.34
C PHE A 66 -10.99 -0.46 1.02
N LYS A 67 -11.49 0.54 1.76
CA LYS A 67 -12.81 0.51 2.40
C LYS A 67 -13.64 1.69 1.91
N LYS A 68 -14.92 1.47 1.65
CA LYS A 68 -15.83 2.50 1.18
C LYS A 68 -16.08 3.56 2.27
N ASP A 69 -16.06 4.84 1.90
CA ASP A 69 -16.24 5.99 2.80
C ASP A 69 -17.64 6.08 3.43
N SER A 70 -18.62 5.35 2.87
CA SER A 70 -19.97 5.24 3.46
C SER A 70 -19.97 4.49 4.80
N ASP A 71 -18.92 3.75 5.13
CA ASP A 71 -18.69 3.25 6.48
C ASP A 71 -17.98 4.33 7.31
N ASN A 72 -18.65 5.46 7.49
CA ASN A 72 -18.21 6.59 8.29
C ASN A 72 -18.34 6.25 9.79
N ASP A 73 -17.67 5.19 10.23
CA ASP A 73 -17.27 5.05 11.62
C ASP A 73 -16.05 5.95 11.81
N SER A 74 -16.35 7.15 12.28
CA SER A 74 -15.46 8.11 12.90
C SER A 74 -14.36 7.42 13.71
N ASN A 75 -13.22 7.11 13.12
CA ASN A 75 -12.05 6.71 13.88
C ASN A 75 -10.73 7.00 13.14
N THR A 76 -10.10 8.05 13.68
CA THR A 76 -8.66 8.23 13.81
C THR A 76 -7.79 8.17 12.55
N ASN A 77 -7.32 9.34 12.14
CA ASN A 77 -5.98 9.53 11.56
C ASN A 77 -4.93 8.83 12.44
N LYS A 78 -4.72 7.53 12.25
CA LYS A 78 -3.45 6.88 12.57
C LYS A 78 -2.63 6.95 11.29
N ILE A 79 -1.95 8.08 11.12
CA ILE A 79 -0.73 8.07 10.33
C ILE A 79 0.18 7.06 11.02
N ILE A 80 0.30 5.87 10.42
CA ILE A 80 1.24 4.85 10.89
C ILE A 80 2.63 5.43 10.60
N ASN A 81 3.28 5.94 11.64
CA ASN A 81 4.71 6.24 11.59
C ASN A 81 5.44 4.90 11.44
N PHE A 82 5.86 4.58 10.21
CA PHE A 82 6.66 3.39 9.89
C PHE A 82 8.12 3.46 10.37
N PHE A 83 8.49 4.38 11.26
CA PHE A 83 9.87 4.59 11.72
C PHE A 83 9.99 4.66 13.25
N ASP A 84 9.56 3.61 13.95
CA ASP A 84 10.05 3.37 15.31
C ASP A 84 10.30 1.89 15.56
N ILE A 85 11.39 1.40 14.96
CA ILE A 85 12.03 0.14 15.34
C ILE A 85 13.55 0.38 15.47
N ARG A 86 13.95 1.34 16.31
CA ARG A 86 15.34 1.45 16.79
C ARG A 86 15.41 1.99 18.21
N LYS A 87 15.19 1.14 19.21
CA LYS A 87 16.19 0.75 20.23
C LYS A 87 15.61 -0.17 21.29
#